data_AF-A0A8J3RI57-F1
#
_entry.id   AF-A0A8J3RI57-F1
#
_cell.length_a   1.000
_cell.length_b   1.000
_cell.length_c   1.000
_cell.angle_alpha   90.00
_cell.angle_beta   90.00
_cell.angle_gamma   90.00
#
_symmetry.space_group_name_H-M   'P 1'
#
loop_
_entity.id
_entity.type
_entity.pdbx_description
1 polymer ?
#
loop_
_entity_poly.entity_id
_entity_poly.type
_entity_poly.pdbx_seq_one_letter_code
_entity_poly.pdbx_strand_id
1 'polypeptide(L)'
;MTDIHAQDLAGRYVALWNEPDAGLRRKAVEELWAEDGSHVLQPPQEIREIAARLGFGSTTLEAHGHDAIEIRVARSYEEFVAPGEFVFRPQDDAVRLHDVVKFGWEMVPADGGEAVGGGMEVLVLDADGRIKADYMFP
;
A
#
# COMPACT_ATOMS: atom_id res chain seq x y z
N MET A 1 22.74 7.12 5.62
CA MET A 1 21.40 7.20 5.01
C MET A 1 21.46 6.40 3.74
N THR A 2 20.68 5.33 3.65
CA THR A 2 20.55 4.53 2.43
C THR A 2 20.03 5.44 1.31
N ASP A 3 20.73 5.44 0.17
CA ASP A 3 20.27 6.16 -1.01
C ASP A 3 19.14 5.35 -1.66
N ILE A 4 17.90 5.64 -1.23
CA ILE A 4 16.69 5.02 -1.74
C ILE A 4 16.18 5.87 -2.89
N HIS A 5 16.17 5.27 -4.08
CA HIS A 5 15.52 5.82 -5.25
C HIS A 5 13.99 5.64 -5.12
N ALA A 6 13.24 6.74 -5.23
CA ALA A 6 11.80 6.77 -4.93
C ALA A 6 11.01 5.79 -5.82
N GLN A 7 11.30 5.77 -7.12
CA GLN A 7 10.60 4.92 -8.08
C GLN A 7 10.88 3.44 -7.85
N ASP A 8 12.10 3.09 -7.42
CA ASP A 8 12.46 1.71 -7.15
C ASP A 8 11.75 1.20 -5.89
N LEU A 9 11.59 2.08 -4.89
CA LEU A 9 10.78 1.78 -3.70
C LEU A 9 9.31 1.59 -4.06
N ALA A 10 8.73 2.49 -4.87
CA ALA A 10 7.34 2.37 -5.35
C ALA A 10 7.12 1.06 -6.11
N GLY A 11 8.06 0.68 -6.99
CA GLY A 11 8.01 -0.58 -7.72
C GLY A 11 8.05 -1.81 -6.80
N ARG A 12 8.95 -1.83 -5.82
CA ARG A 12 9.01 -2.91 -4.81
C ARG A 12 7.77 -2.98 -3.94
N TYR A 13 7.25 -1.82 -3.52
CA TYR A 13 6.02 -1.71 -2.77
C TYR A 13 4.84 -2.28 -3.55
N VAL A 14 4.62 -1.86 -4.80
CA VAL A 14 3.48 -2.36 -5.59
C VAL A 14 3.66 -3.84 -5.97
N ALA A 15 4.89 -4.31 -6.18
CA ALA A 15 5.15 -5.73 -6.42
C ALA A 15 4.67 -6.64 -5.27
N LEU A 16 4.79 -6.19 -4.02
CA LEU A 16 4.30 -6.93 -2.84
C LEU A 16 2.80 -7.26 -2.96
N TRP A 17 1.99 -6.33 -3.46
CA TRP A 17 0.54 -6.50 -3.61
C TRP A 17 0.14 -7.47 -4.73
N ASN A 18 1.10 -7.85 -5.58
CA ASN A 18 0.91 -8.82 -6.66
C ASN A 18 1.59 -10.18 -6.37
N GLU A 19 2.27 -10.35 -5.22
CA GLU A 19 3.10 -11.53 -4.94
C GLU A 19 2.26 -12.78 -4.58
N PRO A 20 2.26 -13.84 -5.43
CA PRO A 20 1.48 -15.05 -5.20
C PRO A 20 2.03 -15.93 -4.07
N ASP A 21 3.35 -15.97 -3.88
CA ASP A 21 3.97 -16.85 -2.88
C ASP A 21 3.89 -16.22 -1.49
N ALA A 22 3.24 -16.91 -0.56
CA ALA A 22 3.05 -16.39 0.80
C ALA A 22 4.36 -16.19 1.56
N GLY A 23 5.38 -17.02 1.31
CA GLY A 23 6.69 -16.88 1.93
C GLY A 23 7.46 -15.68 1.39
N LEU A 24 7.44 -15.46 0.08
CA LEU A 24 8.03 -14.28 -0.55
C LEU A 24 7.31 -13.00 -0.15
N ARG A 25 5.97 -13.02 -0.09
CA ARG A 25 5.15 -11.89 0.36
C ARG A 25 5.49 -11.51 1.79
N ARG A 26 5.57 -12.49 2.71
CA ARG A 26 5.96 -12.25 4.10
C ARG A 26 7.36 -11.63 4.19
N LYS A 27 8.32 -12.19 3.46
CA LYS A 27 9.68 -11.65 3.43
C LYS A 27 9.72 -10.22 2.89
N ALA A 28 8.96 -9.91 1.84
CA ALA A 28 8.88 -8.57 1.29
C ALA A 28 8.27 -7.57 2.29
N VAL A 29 7.27 -7.97 3.08
CA VAL A 29 6.75 -7.14 4.20
C VAL A 29 7.87 -6.84 5.21
N GLU A 30 8.62 -7.85 5.66
CA GLU A 30 9.71 -7.69 6.63
C GLU A 30 10.88 -6.82 6.10
N GLU A 31 11.11 -6.84 4.79
CA GLU A 31 12.12 -6.02 4.13
C GLU A 31 11.69 -4.57 3.90
N LEU A 32 10.40 -4.34 3.64
CA LEU A 32 9.85 -3.02 3.35
C LEU A 32 9.48 -2.25 4.62
N TRP A 33 8.87 -2.89 5.62
CA TRP A 33 8.38 -2.23 6.83
C TRP A 33 9.33 -2.39 8.02
N ALA A 34 9.36 -1.36 8.87
CA ALA A 34 9.86 -1.49 10.23
C ALA A 34 9.01 -2.50 11.02
N GLU A 35 9.57 -3.10 12.08
CA GLU A 35 8.87 -4.14 12.86
C GLU A 35 7.54 -3.63 13.46
N ASP A 36 7.50 -2.37 13.88
CA ASP A 36 6.33 -1.65 14.39
C ASP A 36 5.68 -0.72 13.34
N GLY A 37 5.95 -0.96 12.06
CA GLY A 37 5.42 -0.16 10.98
C GLY A 37 3.89 -0.27 10.87
N SER A 38 3.23 0.80 10.43
CA SER A 38 1.78 0.80 10.19
C SER A 38 1.42 1.10 8.74
N HIS A 39 0.31 0.53 8.28
CA HIS A 39 -0.41 0.93 7.08
C HIS A 39 -1.77 1.46 7.52
N VAL A 40 -1.97 2.77 7.33
CA VAL A 40 -3.17 3.52 7.65
C VAL A 40 -3.84 3.96 6.35
N LEU A 41 -5.07 3.55 6.12
CA LEU A 41 -5.81 3.95 4.93
C LEU A 41 -7.00 4.83 5.25
N GLN A 42 -7.23 5.83 4.41
CA GLN A 42 -8.45 6.60 4.41
C GLN A 42 -9.59 5.73 3.84
N PRO A 43 -10.67 5.47 4.60
CA PRO A 43 -11.75 4.62 4.12
C PRO A 43 -12.44 5.24 2.89
N PRO A 44 -13.02 4.39 2.02
CA PRO A 44 -13.86 4.83 0.92
C PRO A 44 -14.93 5.84 1.36
N GLN A 45 -15.28 6.75 0.46
CA GLN A 45 -16.23 7.84 0.75
C GLN A 45 -17.54 7.34 1.35
N GLU A 46 -18.11 6.25 0.83
CA GLU A 46 -19.35 5.66 1.32
C GLU A 46 -19.28 5.30 2.82
N ILE A 47 -18.18 4.66 3.26
CA ILE A 47 -17.97 4.30 4.66
C ILE A 47 -17.88 5.57 5.51
N ARG A 48 -17.17 6.59 5.04
CA ARG A 48 -17.03 7.88 5.75
C ARG A 48 -18.38 8.58 5.91
N GLU A 49 -19.23 8.57 4.87
CA GLU A 49 -20.56 9.17 4.91
C GLU A 49 -21.51 8.44 5.85
N ILE A 50 -21.46 7.10 5.89
CA ILE A 50 -22.20 6.30 6.87
C ILE A 50 -21.75 6.65 8.29
N ALA A 51 -20.45 6.65 8.54
CA ALA A 51 -19.89 6.93 9.85
C ALA A 51 -20.25 8.35 10.36
N ALA A 52 -20.19 9.35 9.47
CA ALA A 52 -20.57 10.72 9.78
C ALA A 52 -22.05 10.83 10.19
N ARG A 53 -22.96 10.15 9.47
CA ARG A 53 -24.40 10.10 9.84
C ARG A 53 -24.65 9.46 11.19
N LEU A 54 -23.77 8.54 11.61
CA LEU A 54 -23.84 7.87 12.91
C LEU A 54 -23.11 8.64 14.02
N GLY A 55 -22.54 9.82 13.72
CA GLY A 55 -21.85 10.67 14.70
C GLY A 55 -20.40 10.31 14.98
N PHE A 56 -19.78 9.44 14.18
CA PHE A 56 -18.35 9.14 14.29
C PHE A 56 -17.52 10.21 13.57
N GLY A 57 -16.60 10.85 14.30
CA GLY A 57 -15.78 11.96 13.80
C GLY A 57 -14.48 11.57 13.09
N SER A 58 -14.06 10.29 13.19
CA SER A 58 -12.88 9.77 12.49
C SER A 58 -13.12 8.34 12.07
N THR A 59 -12.73 8.01 10.85
CA THR A 59 -12.67 6.64 10.34
C THR A 59 -11.34 6.49 9.64
N THR A 60 -10.44 5.73 10.25
CA THR A 60 -9.21 5.23 9.64
C THR A 60 -9.22 3.72 9.82
N LEU A 61 -8.75 2.98 8.82
CA LEU A 61 -8.46 1.57 8.99
C LEU A 61 -6.95 1.42 9.07
N GLU A 62 -6.48 0.60 10.00
CA GLU A 62 -5.06 0.45 10.29
C GLU A 62 -4.69 -1.03 10.41
N ALA A 63 -3.55 -1.38 9.81
CA ALA A 63 -2.81 -2.61 10.06
C ALA A 63 -1.47 -2.25 10.68
N HIS A 64 -1.16 -2.81 11.84
CA HIS A 64 0.05 -2.50 12.61
C HIS A 64 0.93 -3.75 12.80
N GLY A 65 2.22 -3.61 12.48
CA GLY A 65 3.20 -4.68 12.52
C GLY A 65 3.09 -5.65 11.34
N HIS A 66 4.17 -6.41 11.12
CA HIS A 66 4.30 -7.28 9.94
C HIS A 66 3.16 -8.29 9.79
N ASP A 67 2.63 -8.83 10.89
CA ASP A 67 1.55 -9.84 10.84
C ASP A 67 0.25 -9.24 10.31
N ALA A 68 -0.16 -8.06 10.81
CA ALA A 68 -1.39 -7.42 10.35
C ALA A 68 -1.24 -6.92 8.90
N ILE A 69 -0.05 -6.42 8.54
CA ILE A 69 0.23 -5.97 7.18
C ILE A 69 0.22 -7.15 6.20
N GLU A 70 0.86 -8.29 6.54
CA GLU A 70 0.81 -9.48 5.69
C GLU A 70 -0.63 -9.94 5.46
N ILE A 71 -1.45 -10.01 6.51
CA ILE A 71 -2.88 -10.36 6.39
C ILE A 71 -3.58 -9.39 5.43
N ARG A 72 -3.34 -8.09 5.56
CA ARG A 72 -3.96 -7.07 4.71
C ARG A 72 -3.55 -7.22 3.24
N VAL A 73 -2.28 -7.45 2.96
CA VAL A 73 -1.76 -7.65 1.60
C VAL A 73 -2.29 -8.96 1.02
N ALA A 74 -2.25 -10.06 1.78
CA ALA A 74 -2.75 -11.36 1.37
C ALA A 74 -4.23 -11.31 0.97
N ARG A 75 -5.08 -10.66 1.79
CA ARG A 75 -6.51 -10.48 1.47
C ARG A 75 -6.73 -9.67 0.20
N SER A 76 -5.96 -8.60 0.01
CA SER A 76 -6.00 -7.81 -1.22
C SER A 76 -5.63 -8.65 -2.44
N TYR A 77 -4.56 -9.44 -2.33
CA TYR A 77 -4.09 -10.31 -3.39
C TYR A 77 -5.15 -11.38 -3.74
N GLU A 78 -5.69 -12.06 -2.72
CA GLU A 78 -6.74 -13.09 -2.89
C GLU A 78 -7.98 -12.54 -3.59
N GLU A 79 -8.38 -11.30 -3.27
CA GLU A 79 -9.59 -10.68 -3.79
C GLU A 79 -9.40 -10.15 -5.22
N PHE A 80 -8.29 -9.45 -5.49
CA PHE A 80 -8.15 -8.68 -6.73
C PHE A 80 -7.19 -9.31 -7.76
N VAL A 81 -6.17 -10.06 -7.34
CA VAL A 81 -5.09 -10.53 -8.23
C VAL A 81 -5.16 -12.03 -8.47
N ALA A 82 -5.39 -12.84 -7.43
CA ALA A 82 -5.45 -14.30 -7.52
C ALA A 82 -6.47 -14.83 -8.55
N PRO A 83 -7.64 -14.19 -8.78
CA PRO A 83 -8.57 -14.59 -9.83
C PRO A 83 -8.02 -14.38 -11.26
N GLY A 84 -6.94 -13.61 -11.40
CA GLY A 84 -6.36 -13.23 -12.69
C GLY A 84 -7.11 -12.10 -13.39
N GLU A 85 -7.96 -11.37 -12.67
CA GLU A 85 -8.77 -10.28 -13.22
C GLU A 85 -8.02 -8.95 -13.25
N PHE A 86 -7.23 -8.66 -12.19
CA PHE A 86 -6.54 -7.38 -12.06
C PHE A 86 -5.06 -7.55 -11.72
N VAL A 87 -4.31 -6.47 -11.97
CA VAL A 87 -2.93 -6.28 -11.54
C VAL A 87 -2.76 -4.86 -11.00
N PHE A 88 -1.98 -4.69 -9.94
CA PHE A 88 -1.61 -3.37 -9.43
C PHE A 88 -0.32 -2.87 -10.11
N ARG A 89 -0.27 -1.59 -10.49
CA ARG A 89 0.88 -0.96 -11.15
C ARG A 89 1.26 0.35 -10.45
N PRO A 90 2.56 0.61 -10.21
CA PRO A 90 2.99 1.93 -9.76
C PRO A 90 2.87 2.94 -10.92
N GLN A 91 2.55 4.18 -10.60
CA GLN A 91 2.72 5.29 -11.53
C GLN A 91 4.18 5.77 -11.54
N ASP A 92 4.61 6.38 -12.65
CA ASP A 92 5.97 6.94 -12.81
C ASP A 92 6.08 8.36 -12.21
N ASP A 93 5.54 8.54 -11.00
CA ASP A 93 5.43 9.84 -10.33
C ASP A 93 6.04 9.84 -8.92
N ALA A 94 6.82 8.81 -8.57
CA ALA A 94 7.38 8.68 -7.24
C ALA A 94 8.38 9.79 -6.93
N VAL A 95 8.15 10.50 -5.81
CA VAL A 95 9.01 11.58 -5.35
C VAL A 95 9.39 11.35 -3.90
N ARG A 96 10.67 11.57 -3.59
CA ARG A 96 11.19 11.56 -2.22
C ARG A 96 11.55 12.96 -1.77
N LEU A 97 11.15 13.30 -0.54
CA LEU A 97 11.59 14.49 0.19
C LEU A 97 12.00 14.06 1.60
N HIS A 98 13.30 14.12 1.89
CA HIS A 98 13.89 13.59 3.13
C HIS A 98 13.50 12.12 3.37
N ASP A 99 12.83 11.83 4.47
CA ASP A 99 12.32 10.53 4.91
C ASP A 99 10.91 10.25 4.39
N VAL A 100 10.30 11.16 3.62
CA VAL A 100 8.96 10.98 3.05
C VAL A 100 9.06 10.60 1.58
N VAL A 101 8.27 9.60 1.16
CA VAL A 101 8.09 9.21 -0.24
C VAL A 101 6.62 9.25 -0.58
N LYS A 102 6.27 9.77 -1.76
CA LYS A 102 4.90 9.72 -2.30
C LYS A 102 4.91 9.12 -3.69
N PHE A 103 3.85 8.40 -4.06
CA PHE A 103 3.63 7.88 -5.41
C PHE A 103 2.18 7.44 -5.60
N GLY A 104 1.69 7.50 -6.84
CA GLY A 104 0.42 6.93 -7.24
C GLY A 104 0.54 5.45 -7.60
N TRP A 105 -0.58 4.73 -7.49
CA TRP A 105 -0.74 3.39 -8.03
C TRP A 105 -2.11 3.23 -8.68
N GLU A 106 -2.21 2.26 -9.58
CA GLU A 106 -3.43 1.94 -10.31
C GLU A 106 -3.72 0.45 -10.25
N MET A 107 -5.00 0.10 -10.22
CA MET A 107 -5.49 -1.26 -10.47
C MET A 107 -6.05 -1.31 -11.88
N VAL A 108 -5.50 -2.20 -12.70
CA VAL A 108 -5.88 -2.33 -14.11
C VAL A 108 -6.28 -3.76 -14.44
N PRO A 109 -7.14 -3.98 -15.45
CA PRO A 109 -7.43 -5.33 -15.95
C PRO A 109 -6.15 -6.06 -16.38
N ALA A 110 -6.05 -7.35 -16.04
CA ALA A 110 -4.88 -8.17 -16.32
C ALA A 110 -4.64 -8.37 -17.84
N ASP A 111 -5.71 -8.37 -18.63
CA ASP A 111 -5.67 -8.42 -20.10
C ASP A 111 -5.36 -7.05 -20.75
N GLY A 112 -5.23 -6.01 -19.94
CA GLY A 112 -4.98 -4.64 -20.37
C GLY A 112 -6.25 -3.83 -20.55
N GLY A 113 -6.14 -2.52 -20.35
CA GLY A 113 -7.28 -1.61 -20.39
C GLY A 113 -7.02 -0.36 -19.56
N GLU A 114 -8.07 0.44 -19.37
CA GLU A 114 -8.04 1.60 -18.49
C GLU A 114 -8.04 1.15 -17.02
N ALA A 115 -7.45 1.99 -16.16
CA ALA A 115 -7.48 1.76 -14.72
C ALA A 115 -8.93 1.80 -14.19
N VAL A 116 -9.25 0.84 -13.34
CA VAL A 116 -10.58 0.71 -12.70
C VAL A 116 -10.57 1.13 -11.23
N GLY A 117 -9.38 1.40 -10.70
CA GLY A 117 -9.15 1.91 -9.36
C GLY A 117 -7.72 2.42 -9.23
N GLY A 118 -7.42 3.07 -8.11
CA GLY A 118 -6.09 3.60 -7.84
C GLY A 118 -6.03 4.23 -6.46
N GLY A 119 -4.88 4.81 -6.16
CA GLY A 119 -4.64 5.53 -4.93
C GLY A 119 -3.30 6.24 -4.93
N MET A 120 -3.03 6.94 -3.84
CA MET A 120 -1.77 7.63 -3.56
C MET A 120 -1.26 7.12 -2.21
N GLU A 121 0.02 6.73 -2.18
CA GLU A 121 0.71 6.40 -0.94
C GLU A 121 1.58 7.57 -0.48
N VAL A 122 1.64 7.76 0.84
CA VAL A 122 2.63 8.61 1.49
C VAL A 122 3.35 7.78 2.56
N LEU A 123 4.58 7.39 2.26
CA LEU A 123 5.44 6.61 3.12
C LEU A 123 6.32 7.54 3.97
N VAL A 124 6.42 7.24 5.26
CA VAL A 124 7.40 7.81 6.19
C VAL A 124 8.42 6.72 6.53
N LEU A 125 9.68 6.96 6.20
CA LEU A 125 10.78 6.01 6.35
C LEU A 125 11.54 6.26 7.66
N ASP A 126 12.04 5.18 8.27
CA ASP A 126 12.99 5.27 9.37
C ASP A 126 14.43 5.53 8.88
N ALA A 127 15.40 5.54 9.81
CA ALA A 127 16.80 5.80 9.50
C ALA A 127 17.47 4.73 8.62
N ASP A 128 16.94 3.49 8.64
CA ASP A 128 17.39 2.37 7.83
C ASP A 128 16.70 2.36 6.46
N GLY A 129 15.66 3.19 6.31
CA GLY A 129 14.89 3.34 5.08
C GLY A 129 13.71 2.39 4.96
N ARG A 130 13.27 1.82 6.09
CA ARG A 130 12.06 0.99 6.16
C ARG A 130 10.84 1.84 6.47
N ILE A 131 9.69 1.40 6.01
CA ILE A 131 8.41 2.09 6.19
C ILE A 131 8.00 1.99 7.66
N LYS A 132 7.96 3.15 8.33
CA LYS A 132 7.45 3.29 9.69
C LYS A 132 5.96 3.63 9.69
N ALA A 133 5.51 4.43 8.74
CA ALA A 133 4.10 4.69 8.52
C ALA A 133 3.82 4.81 7.02
N ASP A 134 2.70 4.24 6.60
CA ASP A 134 2.20 4.29 5.25
C ASP A 134 0.78 4.83 5.28
N TYR A 135 0.55 5.95 4.59
CA TYR A 135 -0.75 6.60 4.50
C TYR A 135 -1.32 6.47 3.09
N MET A 136 -2.35 5.64 2.97
CA MET A 136 -3.05 5.38 1.72
C MET A 136 -4.28 6.28 1.55
N PHE A 137 -4.36 6.92 0.39
CA PHE A 137 -5.50 7.72 -0.06
C PHE A 137 -6.13 7.07 -1.30
N PRO A 138 -7.43 6.72 -1.28
CA PRO A 138 -8.15 6.17 -2.43
C PRO A 138 -8.48 7.22 -3.49
#